data_AF-A0A179HKC3-F1
#
_entry.id   AF-A0A179HKC3-F1
#
_cell.length_a   1.000
_cell.length_b   1.000
_cell.length_c   1.000
_cell.angle_alpha   90.00
_cell.angle_beta   90.00
_cell.angle_gamma   90.00
#
_symmetry.space_group_name_H-M   'P 1'
#
loop_
_entity.id
_entity.type
_entity.pdbx_description
1 polymer ?
#
loop_
_entity_poly.entity_id
_entity_poly.type
_entity_poly.pdbx_seq_one_letter_code
_entity_poly.pdbx_strand_id
1 'polypeptide(L)'
;MPNLAGFSDNPLRTKHDVTRASEAFLHPLVPYFSKYHARVKIPVNSAAHFDDLAAQLEGYARPLWVVGALLSDPGVAQGIGARDSLLQPWIDGLQHGVDPSSPEFWGDIIDMDQRMVEAEIISFALLAAPAAFYDPLSDDCKKHLANWLYGLNGKQMPENNWRWFRVMSNLALIKVCGRPREELWPLMEKDFQTLDSFDIGDGWSADGPWRPVTENPEDEGSGSSAAYGRHADYYSGSFAIQFSQLLYSKLAADLDPGRAAQYRERARQFSRTFWRFFDCDGAGIPYGRSLTYRFAMSGFYAAFAFAGLCDDNDPLTSHGFVKGMLLRNLRWWANNSEDIFWPDGTLNIGFMYPNMYMAEPYNSPQSPYWALKSLIVAALPAEHAFWAAEELPHPLKGSTDGRQPPVPGVELVKPARQILCNHERGSHHFLLSSGPFAVWPMKVPEAKYSKFAYSSSFGFSVPAGSTINQLAPDNTLALSLDDGDTWAWSLRWSIAGALGGRGRWR
;
A
#
# COMPACT_ATOMS: atom_id res chain seq x y z
N MET A 1 -11.96 8.98 19.53
CA MET A 1 -12.33 7.55 19.78
C MET A 1 -11.29 6.95 20.73
N PRO A 2 -11.36 5.71 21.27
CA PRO A 2 -10.31 5.25 22.17
C PRO A 2 -9.00 5.02 21.41
N ASN A 3 -7.89 5.40 22.03
CA ASN A 3 -6.55 5.02 21.57
C ASN A 3 -6.38 3.49 21.62
N LEU A 4 -5.72 2.90 20.62
CA LEU A 4 -5.35 1.49 20.63
C LEU A 4 -4.10 1.27 21.50
N ALA A 5 -4.28 0.63 22.65
CA ALA A 5 -3.18 0.23 23.53
C ALA A 5 -2.23 -0.75 22.82
N GLY A 6 -0.93 -0.55 22.96
CA GLY A 6 0.09 -1.31 22.22
C GLY A 6 0.53 -0.65 20.93
N PHE A 7 -0.22 0.32 20.39
CA PHE A 7 0.18 1.13 19.24
C PHE A 7 0.27 2.62 19.60
N SER A 8 -0.81 3.21 20.11
CA SER A 8 -0.91 4.66 20.36
C SER A 8 -0.02 5.13 21.51
N ASP A 9 0.23 4.24 22.48
CA ASP A 9 1.10 4.46 23.63
C ASP A 9 2.51 3.86 23.43
N ASN A 10 2.84 3.48 22.20
CA ASN A 10 4.04 2.72 21.89
C ASN A 10 5.18 3.65 21.42
N PRO A 11 6.37 3.58 22.04
CA PRO A 11 7.50 4.41 21.62
C PRO A 11 8.05 4.06 20.24
N LEU A 12 7.80 2.85 19.70
CA LEU A 12 8.17 2.41 18.35
C LEU A 12 9.64 2.70 18.01
N ARG A 13 10.56 2.15 18.82
CA ARG A 13 12.02 2.30 18.65
C ARG A 13 12.73 0.98 18.40
N THR A 14 12.19 -0.10 18.92
CA THR A 14 12.82 -1.42 18.96
C THR A 14 11.99 -2.46 18.23
N LYS A 15 12.57 -3.65 18.01
CA LYS A 15 11.81 -4.80 17.50
C LYS A 15 10.64 -5.14 18.41
N HIS A 16 10.85 -5.14 19.73
CA HIS A 16 9.81 -5.42 20.71
C HIS A 16 8.63 -4.47 20.57
N ASP A 17 8.92 -3.18 20.38
CA ASP A 17 7.89 -2.15 20.16
C ASP A 17 7.08 -2.43 18.89
N VAL A 18 7.75 -2.74 17.77
CA VAL A 18 7.07 -3.07 16.51
C VAL A 18 6.24 -4.36 16.66
N THR A 19 6.75 -5.37 17.34
CA THR A 19 5.98 -6.60 17.63
C THR A 19 4.76 -6.31 18.51
N ARG A 20 4.88 -5.46 19.54
CA ARG A 20 3.76 -5.04 20.39
C ARG A 20 2.70 -4.29 19.58
N ALA A 21 3.11 -3.42 18.66
CA ALA A 21 2.20 -2.75 17.74
C ALA A 21 1.50 -3.72 16.77
N SER A 22 2.27 -4.67 16.21
CA SER A 22 1.74 -5.77 15.40
C SER A 22 0.65 -6.55 16.12
N GLU A 23 0.92 -7.02 17.34
CA GLU A 23 -0.05 -7.75 18.17
C GLU A 23 -1.28 -6.88 18.50
N ALA A 24 -1.09 -5.58 18.77
CA ALA A 24 -2.17 -4.64 19.06
C ALA A 24 -3.18 -4.50 17.90
N PHE A 25 -2.73 -4.57 16.64
CA PHE A 25 -3.66 -4.55 15.50
C PHE A 25 -4.38 -5.88 15.28
N LEU A 26 -3.84 -7.01 15.75
CA LEU A 26 -4.48 -8.32 15.64
C LEU A 26 -5.56 -8.53 16.70
N HIS A 27 -5.34 -8.05 17.93
CA HIS A 27 -6.25 -8.27 19.06
C HIS A 27 -7.71 -7.85 18.79
N PRO A 28 -8.00 -6.66 18.23
CA PRO A 28 -9.37 -6.25 17.91
C PRO A 28 -10.07 -7.13 16.88
N LEU A 29 -9.34 -7.92 16.08
CA LEU A 29 -9.92 -8.80 15.07
C LEU A 29 -10.35 -10.16 15.63
N VAL A 30 -9.76 -10.59 16.75
CA VAL A 30 -10.00 -11.92 17.35
C VAL A 30 -11.49 -12.19 17.61
N PRO A 31 -12.28 -11.26 18.19
CA PRO A 31 -13.70 -11.50 18.43
C PRO A 31 -14.55 -11.65 17.15
N TYR A 32 -13.99 -11.32 15.98
CA TYR A 32 -14.71 -11.23 14.70
C TYR A 32 -14.35 -12.36 13.73
N PHE A 33 -13.58 -13.35 14.18
CA PHE A 33 -13.38 -14.57 13.43
C PHE A 33 -14.68 -15.34 13.24
N SER A 34 -14.80 -15.99 12.08
CA SER A 34 -15.77 -17.03 11.85
C SER A 34 -15.46 -18.28 12.69
N LYS A 35 -16.42 -19.22 12.73
CA LYS A 35 -16.37 -20.41 13.61
C LYS A 35 -15.10 -21.24 13.42
N TYR A 36 -14.61 -21.36 12.19
CA TYR A 36 -13.39 -22.09 11.86
C TYR A 36 -12.22 -21.17 11.46
N HIS A 37 -12.31 -19.90 11.85
CA HIS A 37 -11.26 -18.87 11.70
C HIS A 37 -10.83 -18.56 10.26
N ALA A 38 -11.52 -19.05 9.23
CA ALA A 38 -11.17 -18.76 7.83
C ALA A 38 -11.57 -17.34 7.38
N ARG A 39 -12.39 -16.62 8.16
CA ARG A 39 -12.96 -15.33 7.76
C ARG A 39 -12.97 -14.38 8.96
N VAL A 40 -12.86 -13.07 8.68
CA VAL A 40 -12.99 -12.04 9.72
C VAL A 40 -14.00 -10.99 9.26
N LYS A 41 -15.06 -10.79 10.05
CA LYS A 41 -16.12 -9.81 9.76
C LYS A 41 -16.19 -8.74 10.85
N ILE A 42 -15.52 -7.62 10.63
CA ILE A 42 -15.62 -6.43 11.50
C ILE A 42 -17.11 -6.01 11.56
N PRO A 43 -17.66 -5.67 12.74
CA PRO A 43 -19.10 -5.45 12.94
C PRO A 43 -19.55 -4.06 12.49
N VAL A 44 -19.01 -3.60 11.35
CA VAL A 44 -19.37 -2.35 10.69
C VAL A 44 -19.84 -2.70 9.29
N ASN A 45 -21.04 -2.27 8.92
CA ASN A 45 -21.55 -2.53 7.58
C ASN A 45 -21.19 -1.35 6.65
N SER A 46 -20.49 -1.64 5.56
CA SER A 46 -20.36 -0.76 4.41
C SER A 46 -20.54 -1.57 3.12
N ALA A 47 -20.73 -0.88 2.00
CA ALA A 47 -20.81 -1.52 0.69
C ALA A 47 -19.50 -1.28 -0.07
N ALA A 48 -18.82 -2.37 -0.43
CA ALA A 48 -17.84 -2.38 -1.51
C ALA A 48 -18.50 -2.92 -2.79
N HIS A 49 -17.87 -2.72 -3.95
CA HIS A 49 -18.38 -3.22 -5.23
C HIS A 49 -18.26 -4.75 -5.43
N PHE A 50 -17.71 -5.49 -4.46
CA PHE A 50 -17.59 -6.94 -4.45
C PHE A 50 -18.44 -7.56 -3.32
N ASP A 51 -18.58 -8.89 -3.33
CA ASP A 51 -19.44 -9.61 -2.40
C ASP A 51 -18.91 -9.64 -0.94
N ASP A 52 -19.82 -9.86 0.02
CA ASP A 52 -19.49 -9.88 1.46
C ASP A 52 -18.51 -11.01 1.84
N LEU A 53 -18.48 -12.11 1.07
CA LEU A 53 -17.53 -13.20 1.34
C LEU A 53 -16.10 -12.78 0.98
N ALA A 54 -15.90 -12.05 -0.12
CA ALA A 54 -14.62 -11.44 -0.45
C ALA A 54 -14.21 -10.40 0.60
N ALA A 55 -15.12 -9.56 1.09
CA ALA A 55 -14.85 -8.62 2.19
C ALA A 55 -14.37 -9.33 3.46
N GLN A 56 -14.99 -10.46 3.80
CA GLN A 56 -14.59 -11.28 4.94
C GLN A 56 -13.23 -11.98 4.75
N LEU A 57 -12.90 -12.37 3.52
CA LEU A 57 -11.56 -12.83 3.16
C LEU A 57 -10.53 -11.71 3.34
N GLU A 58 -10.83 -10.46 2.96
CA GLU A 58 -9.90 -9.34 3.21
C GLU A 58 -9.54 -9.25 4.70
N GLY A 59 -10.52 -9.43 5.57
CA GLY A 59 -10.32 -9.39 7.03
C GLY A 59 -9.42 -10.52 7.53
N TYR A 60 -9.47 -11.68 6.89
CA TYR A 60 -8.57 -12.80 7.17
C TYR A 60 -7.17 -12.57 6.57
N ALA A 61 -7.10 -12.16 5.30
CA ALA A 61 -5.87 -12.14 4.53
C ALA A 61 -4.97 -10.94 4.87
N ARG A 62 -5.51 -9.72 4.99
CA ARG A 62 -4.68 -8.50 5.17
C ARG A 62 -3.81 -8.54 6.45
N PRO A 63 -4.28 -9.09 7.57
CA PRO A 63 -3.44 -9.31 8.75
C PRO A 63 -2.28 -10.29 8.53
N LEU A 64 -2.33 -11.16 7.52
CA LEU A 64 -1.27 -12.11 7.23
C LEU A 64 0.06 -11.46 6.81
N TRP A 65 0.08 -10.17 6.43
CA TRP A 65 1.33 -9.41 6.30
C TRP A 65 2.16 -9.46 7.59
N VAL A 66 1.49 -9.28 8.73
CA VAL A 66 2.15 -9.23 10.03
C VAL A 66 2.23 -10.62 10.66
N VAL A 67 1.18 -11.44 10.53
CA VAL A 67 1.23 -12.83 11.03
C VAL A 67 2.34 -13.61 10.35
N GLY A 68 2.46 -13.54 9.02
CA GLY A 68 3.54 -14.17 8.26
C GLY A 68 4.91 -13.62 8.66
N ALA A 69 5.03 -12.31 8.86
CA ALA A 69 6.28 -11.70 9.32
C ALA A 69 6.68 -12.19 10.72
N LEU A 70 5.78 -12.18 11.69
CA LEU A 70 6.03 -12.65 13.06
C LEU A 70 6.41 -14.13 13.11
N LEU A 71 5.76 -14.98 12.30
CA LEU A 71 6.03 -16.41 12.23
C LEU A 71 7.33 -16.75 11.45
N SER A 72 7.82 -15.83 10.61
CA SER A 72 9.09 -16.01 9.90
C SER A 72 10.32 -15.80 10.78
N ASP A 73 10.16 -15.20 11.96
CA ASP A 73 11.23 -15.00 12.92
C ASP A 73 11.49 -16.28 13.76
N PRO A 74 12.67 -16.92 13.65
CA PRO A 74 12.99 -18.14 14.41
C PRO A 74 12.89 -17.96 15.92
N GLY A 75 13.16 -16.75 16.44
CA GLY A 75 13.08 -16.46 17.87
C GLY A 75 11.64 -16.48 18.39
N VAL A 76 10.65 -16.19 17.54
CA VAL A 76 9.22 -16.32 17.85
C VAL A 76 8.77 -17.76 17.69
N ALA A 77 9.26 -18.46 16.67
CA ALA A 77 8.94 -19.87 16.43
C ALA A 77 9.35 -20.81 17.59
N GLN A 78 10.34 -20.42 18.40
CA GLN A 78 10.83 -21.21 19.54
C GLN A 78 10.22 -20.81 20.90
N GLY A 79 9.50 -19.69 20.99
CA GLY A 79 8.98 -19.10 22.25
C GLY A 79 7.45 -19.07 22.35
N ILE A 80 6.76 -19.93 21.62
CA ILE A 80 5.29 -19.94 21.42
C ILE A 80 4.54 -20.49 22.66
N GLY A 81 4.70 -19.87 23.83
CA GLY A 81 3.91 -20.24 25.02
C GLY A 81 2.56 -19.51 25.09
N ALA A 82 2.58 -18.19 24.82
CA ALA A 82 1.41 -17.30 24.92
C ALA A 82 0.99 -16.67 23.58
N ARG A 83 1.89 -16.68 22.56
CA ARG A 83 1.57 -16.20 21.20
C ARG A 83 0.73 -17.18 20.39
N ASP A 84 0.66 -18.42 20.86
CA ASP A 84 -0.14 -19.49 20.25
C ASP A 84 -1.59 -19.05 20.11
N SER A 85 -2.22 -18.53 21.16
CA SER A 85 -3.65 -18.16 21.11
C SER A 85 -3.98 -17.01 20.16
N LEU A 86 -3.05 -16.10 19.87
CA LEU A 86 -3.29 -14.96 18.98
C LEU A 86 -3.02 -15.30 17.51
N LEU A 87 -1.97 -16.08 17.25
CA LEU A 87 -1.53 -16.39 15.89
C LEU A 87 -2.14 -17.68 15.32
N GLN A 88 -2.46 -18.65 16.18
CA GLN A 88 -2.99 -19.95 15.76
C GLN A 88 -4.30 -19.86 14.95
N PRO A 89 -5.28 -18.99 15.26
CA PRO A 89 -6.48 -18.86 14.45
C PRO A 89 -6.21 -18.54 12.98
N TRP A 90 -5.14 -17.78 12.69
CA TRP A 90 -4.75 -17.44 11.32
C TRP A 90 -4.19 -18.66 10.59
N ILE A 91 -3.45 -19.52 11.28
CA ILE A 91 -2.91 -20.77 10.72
C ILE A 91 -4.05 -21.75 10.46
N ASP A 92 -4.90 -21.97 11.47
CA ASP A 92 -6.03 -22.91 11.41
C ASP A 92 -7.06 -22.51 10.34
N GLY A 93 -7.31 -21.21 10.20
CA GLY A 93 -8.28 -20.69 9.24
C GLY A 93 -7.97 -21.03 7.78
N LEU A 94 -6.69 -21.20 7.43
CA LEU A 94 -6.25 -21.44 6.06
C LEU A 94 -6.88 -22.72 5.49
N GLN A 95 -6.88 -23.81 6.26
CA GLN A 95 -7.39 -25.10 5.78
C GLN A 95 -8.88 -25.06 5.47
N HIS A 96 -9.64 -24.29 6.23
CA HIS A 96 -11.09 -24.15 6.08
C HIS A 96 -11.46 -23.14 4.99
N GLY A 97 -10.57 -22.18 4.70
CA GLY A 97 -10.77 -21.17 3.67
C GLY A 97 -10.58 -21.71 2.26
N VAL A 98 -9.67 -22.67 2.08
CA VAL A 98 -9.37 -23.28 0.77
C VAL A 98 -10.17 -24.54 0.47
N ASP A 99 -10.80 -25.17 1.46
CA ASP A 99 -11.57 -26.40 1.31
C ASP A 99 -12.98 -26.14 0.74
N PRO A 100 -13.32 -26.60 -0.49
CA PRO A 100 -14.64 -26.37 -1.09
C PRO A 100 -15.81 -27.03 -0.34
N SER A 101 -15.53 -28.00 0.54
CA SER A 101 -16.57 -28.64 1.38
C SER A 101 -16.83 -27.91 2.70
N SER A 102 -15.95 -26.98 3.06
CA SER A 102 -16.08 -26.17 4.26
C SER A 102 -17.19 -25.11 4.12
N PRO A 103 -18.01 -24.87 5.16
CA PRO A 103 -18.97 -23.76 5.17
C PRO A 103 -18.30 -22.37 5.21
N GLU A 104 -16.97 -22.32 5.35
CA GLU A 104 -16.18 -21.10 5.34
C GLU A 104 -15.24 -21.01 4.12
N PHE A 105 -15.45 -21.86 3.11
CA PHE A 105 -14.75 -21.76 1.83
C PHE A 105 -14.85 -20.33 1.29
N TRP A 106 -13.73 -19.79 0.82
CA TRP A 106 -13.68 -18.43 0.29
C TRP A 106 -14.40 -18.26 -1.03
N GLY A 107 -14.70 -19.36 -1.72
CA GLY A 107 -15.24 -19.35 -3.08
C GLY A 107 -14.13 -19.43 -4.13
N ASP A 108 -14.54 -19.85 -5.33
CA ASP A 108 -13.64 -19.88 -6.48
C ASP A 108 -13.29 -18.47 -6.93
N ILE A 109 -12.06 -18.30 -7.43
CA ILE A 109 -11.61 -17.05 -8.03
C ILE A 109 -12.21 -16.92 -9.44
N ILE A 110 -12.97 -15.85 -9.68
CA ILE A 110 -13.56 -15.54 -10.99
C ILE A 110 -12.91 -14.31 -11.63
N ASP A 111 -13.33 -13.94 -12.84
CA ASP A 111 -12.78 -12.77 -13.54
C ASP A 111 -12.99 -11.47 -12.75
N MET A 112 -11.94 -10.65 -12.66
CA MET A 112 -11.98 -9.34 -11.97
C MET A 112 -12.41 -9.41 -10.50
N ASP A 113 -12.01 -10.47 -9.79
CA ASP A 113 -12.44 -10.79 -8.42
C ASP A 113 -11.47 -10.23 -7.35
N GLN A 114 -12.03 -9.65 -6.29
CA GLN A 114 -11.29 -9.18 -5.11
C GLN A 114 -10.47 -10.31 -4.44
N ARG A 115 -10.89 -11.58 -4.52
CA ARG A 115 -10.13 -12.73 -4.02
C ARG A 115 -8.74 -12.86 -4.65
N MET A 116 -8.56 -12.36 -5.88
CA MET A 116 -7.24 -12.30 -6.52
C MET A 116 -6.28 -11.43 -5.75
N VAL A 117 -6.76 -10.31 -5.21
CA VAL A 117 -5.98 -9.37 -4.41
C VAL A 117 -5.47 -10.09 -3.16
N GLU A 118 -6.38 -10.77 -2.47
CA GLU A 118 -6.08 -11.40 -1.18
C GLU A 118 -5.13 -12.60 -1.31
N ALA A 119 -5.09 -13.24 -2.49
CA ALA A 119 -4.16 -14.31 -2.81
C ALA A 119 -2.68 -13.88 -2.75
N GLU A 120 -2.35 -12.60 -3.00
CA GLU A 120 -0.98 -12.10 -2.84
C GLU A 120 -0.52 -12.21 -1.39
N ILE A 121 -1.39 -11.85 -0.44
CA ILE A 121 -1.04 -11.81 0.97
C ILE A 121 -0.92 -13.22 1.54
N ILE A 122 -1.82 -14.12 1.14
CA ILE A 122 -1.70 -15.56 1.45
C ILE A 122 -0.39 -16.11 0.90
N SER A 123 -0.03 -15.74 -0.33
CA SER A 123 1.23 -16.15 -0.96
C SER A 123 2.46 -15.63 -0.21
N PHE A 124 2.43 -14.39 0.28
CA PHE A 124 3.48 -13.88 1.15
C PHE A 124 3.61 -14.69 2.44
N ALA A 125 2.51 -15.00 3.12
CA ALA A 125 2.54 -15.78 4.35
C ALA A 125 3.14 -17.18 4.14
N LEU A 126 2.78 -17.84 3.03
CA LEU A 126 3.36 -19.12 2.62
C LEU A 126 4.85 -19.03 2.32
N LEU A 127 5.27 -17.98 1.60
CA LEU A 127 6.68 -17.77 1.23
C LEU A 127 7.55 -17.36 2.42
N ALA A 128 6.99 -16.62 3.38
CA ALA A 128 7.71 -16.11 4.54
C ALA A 128 7.80 -17.14 5.68
N ALA A 129 6.74 -17.92 5.92
CA ALA A 129 6.64 -18.87 7.03
C ALA A 129 6.03 -20.21 6.60
N PRO A 130 6.64 -20.95 5.65
CA PRO A 130 6.10 -22.22 5.14
C PRO A 130 5.96 -23.29 6.24
N ALA A 131 6.86 -23.30 7.24
CA ALA A 131 6.81 -24.21 8.38
C ALA A 131 5.56 -24.05 9.25
N ALA A 132 4.95 -22.85 9.27
CA ALA A 132 3.72 -22.59 10.00
C ALA A 132 2.48 -22.81 9.13
N PHE A 133 2.49 -22.32 7.88
CA PHE A 133 1.29 -22.30 7.04
C PHE A 133 1.13 -23.48 6.08
N TYR A 134 2.23 -24.11 5.65
CA TYR A 134 2.19 -25.14 4.60
C TYR A 134 2.56 -26.53 5.11
N ASP A 135 3.66 -26.66 5.83
CA ASP A 135 4.17 -27.97 6.28
C ASP A 135 3.14 -28.76 7.11
N PRO A 136 2.38 -28.13 8.04
CA PRO A 136 1.39 -28.84 8.87
C PRO A 136 0.13 -29.26 8.11
N LEU A 137 -0.09 -28.76 6.89
CA LEU A 137 -1.31 -29.07 6.12
C LEU A 137 -1.32 -30.54 5.68
N SER A 138 -2.50 -31.15 5.71
CA SER A 138 -2.75 -32.46 5.11
C SER A 138 -2.56 -32.43 3.60
N ASP A 139 -2.32 -33.60 2.97
CA ASP A 139 -2.14 -33.68 1.51
C ASP A 139 -3.36 -33.14 0.75
N ASP A 140 -4.57 -33.36 1.26
CA ASP A 140 -5.78 -32.83 0.63
C ASP A 140 -5.89 -31.32 0.78
N CYS A 141 -5.53 -30.77 1.93
CA CYS A 141 -5.46 -29.32 2.12
C CYS A 141 -4.38 -28.67 1.23
N LYS A 142 -3.23 -29.32 1.07
CA LYS A 142 -2.16 -28.86 0.15
C LYS A 142 -2.66 -28.82 -1.30
N LYS A 143 -3.44 -29.81 -1.73
CA LYS A 143 -4.09 -29.81 -3.06
C LYS A 143 -5.11 -28.68 -3.19
N HIS A 144 -5.99 -28.49 -2.20
CA HIS A 144 -6.98 -27.42 -2.19
C HIS A 144 -6.33 -26.03 -2.28
N LEU A 145 -5.31 -25.78 -1.45
CA LEU A 145 -4.53 -24.54 -1.49
C LEU A 145 -3.89 -24.31 -2.85
N ALA A 146 -3.21 -25.32 -3.40
CA ALA A 146 -2.56 -25.22 -4.71
C ALA A 146 -3.60 -24.97 -5.83
N ASN A 147 -4.77 -25.59 -5.76
CA ASN A 147 -5.83 -25.38 -6.74
C ASN A 147 -6.44 -23.98 -6.63
N TRP A 148 -6.67 -23.49 -5.42
CA TRP A 148 -7.22 -22.15 -5.19
C TRP A 148 -6.28 -21.06 -5.71
N LEU A 149 -4.97 -21.13 -5.38
CA LEU A 149 -3.97 -20.21 -5.91
C LEU A 149 -3.78 -20.35 -7.43
N TYR A 150 -3.85 -21.58 -7.97
CA TYR A 150 -3.79 -21.79 -9.41
C TYR A 150 -5.01 -21.20 -10.13
N GLY A 151 -6.15 -21.03 -9.43
CA GLY A 151 -7.38 -20.44 -9.95
C GLY A 151 -7.25 -19.00 -10.47
N LEU A 152 -6.17 -18.28 -10.11
CA LEU A 152 -5.84 -16.98 -10.72
C LEU A 152 -5.42 -17.09 -12.20
N ASN A 153 -4.85 -18.23 -12.60
CA ASN A 153 -4.38 -18.44 -13.96
C ASN A 153 -5.56 -18.64 -14.92
N GLY A 154 -5.49 -18.01 -16.09
CA GLY A 154 -6.55 -18.02 -17.09
C GLY A 154 -7.70 -17.03 -16.84
N LYS A 155 -7.68 -16.28 -15.74
CA LYS A 155 -8.70 -15.25 -15.43
C LYS A 155 -8.35 -13.89 -16.00
N GLN A 156 -9.39 -13.11 -16.29
CA GLN A 156 -9.25 -11.70 -16.63
C GLN A 156 -8.86 -10.89 -15.40
N MET A 157 -7.91 -9.98 -15.60
CA MET A 157 -7.43 -9.04 -14.59
C MET A 157 -7.22 -7.67 -15.26
N PRO A 158 -7.34 -6.56 -14.51
CA PRO A 158 -6.99 -5.24 -15.01
C PRO A 158 -5.51 -5.15 -15.41
N GLU A 159 -5.18 -4.19 -16.27
CA GLU A 159 -3.80 -3.85 -16.64
C GLU A 159 -3.18 -2.89 -15.61
N ASN A 160 -2.96 -3.39 -14.39
CA ASN A 160 -2.42 -2.62 -13.27
C ASN A 160 -1.68 -3.55 -12.29
N ASN A 161 -1.52 -3.13 -11.03
CA ASN A 161 -0.89 -3.90 -9.96
C ASN A 161 -1.44 -5.31 -9.76
N TRP A 162 -2.65 -5.64 -10.26
CA TRP A 162 -3.22 -6.97 -10.12
C TRP A 162 -2.36 -8.09 -10.72
N ARG A 163 -1.51 -7.74 -11.68
CA ARG A 163 -0.52 -8.66 -12.26
C ARG A 163 0.46 -9.18 -11.20
N TRP A 164 0.81 -8.37 -10.19
CA TRP A 164 1.64 -8.80 -9.07
C TRP A 164 1.00 -9.89 -8.24
N PHE A 165 -0.33 -9.86 -8.07
CA PHE A 165 -1.02 -10.87 -7.29
C PHE A 165 -0.86 -12.26 -7.90
N ARG A 166 -1.00 -12.35 -9.23
CA ARG A 166 -0.75 -13.61 -9.96
C ARG A 166 0.72 -14.01 -9.95
N VAL A 167 1.64 -13.07 -10.09
CA VAL A 167 3.09 -13.33 -9.97
C VAL A 167 3.44 -13.93 -8.61
N MET A 168 2.96 -13.34 -7.52
CA MET A 168 3.24 -13.81 -6.16
C MET A 168 2.57 -15.15 -5.88
N SER A 169 1.34 -15.38 -6.34
CA SER A 169 0.66 -16.68 -6.26
C SER A 169 1.42 -17.77 -7.02
N ASN A 170 1.86 -17.50 -8.24
CA ASN A 170 2.65 -18.45 -9.01
C ASN A 170 4.03 -18.71 -8.37
N LEU A 171 4.66 -17.70 -7.77
CA LEU A 171 5.90 -17.89 -7.01
C LEU A 171 5.69 -18.82 -5.80
N ALA A 172 4.61 -18.65 -5.04
CA ALA A 172 4.26 -19.54 -3.93
C ALA A 172 3.94 -20.97 -4.41
N LEU A 173 3.24 -21.10 -5.55
CA LEU A 173 2.97 -22.41 -6.16
C LEU A 173 4.27 -23.16 -6.52
N ILE A 174 5.26 -22.46 -7.06
CA ILE A 174 6.56 -23.03 -7.41
C ILE A 174 7.36 -23.39 -6.15
N LYS A 175 7.57 -22.40 -5.26
CA LYS A 175 8.53 -22.54 -4.14
C LYS A 175 8.01 -23.34 -2.96
N VAL A 176 6.69 -23.31 -2.73
CA VAL A 176 6.07 -23.90 -1.54
C VAL A 176 5.20 -25.09 -1.93
N CYS A 177 4.35 -24.95 -2.96
CA CYS A 177 3.43 -26.03 -3.34
C CYS A 177 4.05 -27.10 -4.26
N GLY A 178 5.27 -26.90 -4.75
CA GLY A 178 5.98 -27.85 -5.61
C GLY A 178 5.42 -27.97 -7.02
N ARG A 179 4.68 -26.97 -7.53
CA ARG A 179 4.24 -26.95 -8.94
C ARG A 179 5.44 -26.77 -9.88
N PRO A 180 5.47 -27.47 -11.03
CA PRO A 180 6.57 -27.35 -11.98
C PRO A 180 6.71 -25.90 -12.47
N ARG A 181 7.94 -25.37 -12.44
CA ARG A 181 8.22 -23.99 -12.89
C ARG A 181 7.85 -23.78 -14.34
N GLU A 182 8.04 -24.80 -15.16
CA GLU A 182 7.87 -24.82 -16.61
C GLU A 182 6.41 -24.54 -17.01
N GLU A 183 5.46 -24.93 -16.16
CA GLU A 183 4.03 -24.68 -16.31
C GLU A 183 3.68 -23.21 -16.03
N LEU A 184 4.26 -22.64 -14.97
CA LEU A 184 3.85 -21.34 -14.44
C LEU A 184 4.69 -20.17 -14.95
N TRP A 185 5.95 -20.41 -15.31
CA TRP A 185 6.88 -19.36 -15.74
C TRP A 185 6.40 -18.58 -16.97
N PRO A 186 5.87 -19.22 -18.04
CA PRO A 186 5.35 -18.48 -19.19
C PRO A 186 4.19 -17.53 -18.83
N LEU A 187 3.40 -17.89 -17.82
CA LEU A 187 2.29 -17.05 -17.34
C LEU A 187 2.84 -15.82 -16.59
N MET A 188 3.84 -16.03 -15.73
CA MET A 188 4.54 -14.95 -15.02
C MET A 188 5.26 -14.01 -15.99
N GLU A 189 5.90 -14.53 -17.05
CA GLU A 189 6.60 -13.72 -18.06
C GLU A 189 5.64 -12.75 -18.76
N LYS A 190 4.42 -13.18 -19.07
CA LYS A 190 3.38 -12.29 -19.62
C LYS A 190 3.01 -11.17 -18.64
N ASP A 191 2.87 -11.48 -17.35
CA ASP A 191 2.62 -10.48 -16.32
C ASP A 191 3.79 -9.50 -16.18
N PHE A 192 5.03 -10.01 -16.22
CA PHE A 192 6.22 -9.16 -16.16
C PHE A 192 6.30 -8.19 -17.32
N GLN A 193 6.00 -8.63 -18.55
CA GLN A 193 5.97 -7.73 -19.70
C GLN A 193 4.98 -6.58 -19.52
N THR A 194 3.80 -6.85 -18.98
CA THR A 194 2.82 -5.81 -18.62
C THR A 194 3.36 -4.91 -17.50
N LEU A 195 3.87 -5.49 -16.42
CA LEU A 195 4.38 -4.75 -15.26
C LEU A 195 5.58 -3.86 -15.60
N ASP A 196 6.47 -4.32 -16.49
CA ASP A 196 7.64 -3.57 -16.93
C ASP A 196 7.26 -2.31 -17.73
N SER A 197 6.07 -2.28 -18.35
CA SER A 197 5.54 -1.10 -19.03
C SER A 197 5.13 0.04 -18.09
N PHE A 198 5.04 -0.22 -16.79
CA PHE A 198 4.62 0.76 -15.79
C PHE A 198 5.78 1.60 -15.23
N ASP A 199 7.02 1.26 -15.61
CA ASP A 199 8.21 2.02 -15.23
C ASP A 199 8.17 3.41 -15.89
N ILE A 200 8.27 4.45 -15.06
CA ILE A 200 8.27 5.85 -15.50
C ILE A 200 9.62 6.54 -15.25
N GLY A 201 10.65 5.79 -14.87
CA GLY A 201 12.02 6.26 -14.69
C GLY A 201 12.39 6.58 -13.25
N ASP A 202 13.69 6.61 -12.97
CA ASP A 202 14.30 6.86 -11.65
C ASP A 202 13.72 5.98 -10.53
N GLY A 203 13.38 4.74 -10.86
CA GLY A 203 12.74 3.79 -9.94
C GLY A 203 11.25 4.03 -9.68
N TRP A 204 10.65 5.10 -10.22
CA TRP A 204 9.22 5.33 -10.08
C TRP A 204 8.41 4.42 -11.00
N SER A 205 7.24 4.00 -10.54
CA SER A 205 6.29 3.26 -11.35
C SER A 205 4.88 3.85 -11.21
N ALA A 206 4.13 3.79 -12.29
CA ALA A 206 2.69 4.02 -12.28
C ALA A 206 1.94 2.72 -11.91
N ASP A 207 0.63 2.81 -11.72
CA ASP A 207 -0.24 1.64 -11.49
C ASP A 207 -1.05 1.28 -12.75
N GLY A 208 -0.32 1.01 -13.83
CA GLY A 208 -0.84 0.89 -15.19
C GLY A 208 0.04 1.66 -16.19
N PRO A 209 -0.19 1.51 -17.50
CA PRO A 209 0.59 2.25 -18.50
C PRO A 209 0.46 3.76 -18.30
N TRP A 210 1.58 4.47 -18.41
CA TRP A 210 1.60 5.92 -18.25
C TRP A 210 1.15 6.63 -19.52
N ARG A 211 0.20 7.57 -19.44
CA ARG A 211 -0.21 8.35 -20.61
C ARG A 211 0.93 9.24 -21.13
N PRO A 212 1.40 9.06 -22.38
CA PRO A 212 2.44 9.91 -22.95
C PRO A 212 1.95 11.36 -23.11
N VAL A 213 2.89 12.30 -23.19
CA VAL A 213 2.58 13.67 -23.64
C VAL A 213 2.61 13.68 -25.16
N THR A 214 1.57 14.22 -25.77
CA THR A 214 1.51 14.41 -27.23
C THR A 214 1.97 15.81 -27.62
N GLU A 215 2.49 15.98 -28.83
CA GLU A 215 2.90 17.30 -29.35
C GLU A 215 1.71 18.26 -29.45
N ASN A 216 0.55 17.74 -29.84
CA ASN A 216 -0.71 18.47 -29.82
C ASN A 216 -1.54 18.06 -28.59
N PRO A 217 -1.81 18.98 -27.64
CA PRO A 217 -2.62 18.70 -26.46
C PRO A 217 -4.05 18.21 -26.75
N GLU A 218 -4.61 18.52 -27.93
CA GLU A 218 -5.95 18.04 -28.32
C GLU A 218 -5.99 16.53 -28.58
N ASP A 219 -4.83 15.93 -28.89
CA ASP A 219 -4.71 14.48 -29.11
C ASP A 219 -4.51 13.72 -27.78
N GLU A 220 -4.20 14.41 -26.67
CA GLU A 220 -4.04 13.78 -25.36
C GLU A 220 -5.35 13.13 -24.90
N GLY A 221 -5.31 11.82 -24.64
CA GLY A 221 -6.49 11.08 -24.20
C GLY A 221 -7.41 10.63 -25.33
N SER A 222 -6.92 10.61 -26.56
CA SER A 222 -7.55 9.95 -27.70
C SER A 222 -6.98 8.53 -27.92
N GLY A 223 -7.68 7.73 -28.74
CA GLY A 223 -7.23 6.39 -29.13
C GLY A 223 -7.05 5.43 -27.96
N SER A 224 -6.07 4.53 -28.06
CA SER A 224 -5.77 3.55 -27.01
C SER A 224 -5.25 4.18 -25.72
N SER A 225 -4.69 5.41 -25.77
CA SER A 225 -4.14 6.10 -24.60
C SER A 225 -5.20 6.75 -23.70
N ALA A 226 -6.45 6.85 -24.19
CA ALA A 226 -7.59 7.40 -23.46
C ALA A 226 -7.87 6.67 -22.13
N ALA A 227 -7.56 5.37 -22.09
CA ALA A 227 -7.75 4.51 -20.93
C ALA A 227 -6.69 4.72 -19.83
N TYR A 228 -5.63 5.48 -20.09
CA TYR A 228 -4.47 5.60 -19.20
C TYR A 228 -4.42 6.94 -18.48
N GLY A 229 -4.04 6.90 -17.20
CA GLY A 229 -3.81 8.10 -16.38
C GLY A 229 -2.34 8.48 -16.30
N ARG A 230 -2.05 9.42 -15.38
CA ARG A 230 -0.69 9.79 -14.97
C ARG A 230 -0.65 9.81 -13.45
N HIS A 231 -0.49 8.67 -12.81
CA HIS A 231 -0.54 8.58 -11.35
C HIS A 231 0.73 7.93 -10.82
N ALA A 232 1.42 8.70 -9.98
CA ALA A 232 2.59 8.28 -9.22
C ALA A 232 2.36 8.79 -7.79
N ASP A 233 2.04 7.89 -6.87
CA ASP A 233 1.63 8.18 -5.51
C ASP A 233 2.17 7.11 -4.53
N TYR A 234 1.73 7.12 -3.28
CA TYR A 234 2.12 6.08 -2.32
C TYR A 234 1.61 4.69 -2.68
N TYR A 235 0.50 4.58 -3.42
CA TYR A 235 -0.03 3.29 -3.81
C TYR A 235 0.97 2.58 -4.72
N SER A 236 1.31 3.17 -5.87
CA SER A 236 2.29 2.55 -6.77
C SER A 236 3.71 2.58 -6.19
N GLY A 237 4.11 3.71 -5.61
CA GLY A 237 5.48 3.96 -5.15
C GLY A 237 5.85 3.30 -3.83
N SER A 238 4.90 2.96 -2.95
CA SER A 238 5.24 2.45 -1.61
C SER A 238 4.66 1.10 -1.27
N PHE A 239 3.36 0.90 -1.46
CA PHE A 239 2.67 -0.26 -0.88
C PHE A 239 1.92 -1.13 -1.90
N ALA A 240 2.09 -0.92 -3.20
CA ALA A 240 1.65 -1.85 -4.25
C ALA A 240 2.83 -2.29 -5.13
N ILE A 241 3.17 -1.54 -6.17
CA ILE A 241 4.16 -1.98 -7.18
C ILE A 241 5.56 -2.15 -6.57
N GLN A 242 6.10 -1.09 -5.98
CA GLN A 242 7.44 -1.13 -5.36
C GLN A 242 7.53 -2.17 -4.23
N PHE A 243 6.47 -2.30 -3.44
CA PHE A 243 6.40 -3.30 -2.37
C PHE A 243 6.53 -4.72 -2.92
N SER A 244 5.71 -5.07 -3.92
CA SER A 244 5.72 -6.41 -4.53
C SER A 244 7.01 -6.68 -5.30
N GLN A 245 7.60 -5.68 -5.96
CA GLN A 245 8.94 -5.77 -6.56
C GLN A 245 10.02 -6.13 -5.53
N LEU A 246 10.02 -5.46 -4.37
CA LEU A 246 10.97 -5.71 -3.29
C LEU A 246 10.81 -7.12 -2.72
N LEU A 247 9.57 -7.54 -2.43
CA LEU A 247 9.28 -8.90 -1.96
C LEU A 247 9.73 -9.95 -2.97
N TYR A 248 9.35 -9.79 -4.25
CA TYR A 248 9.77 -10.67 -5.32
C TYR A 248 11.30 -10.75 -5.43
N SER A 249 11.98 -9.60 -5.37
CA SER A 249 13.44 -9.55 -5.49
C SER A 249 14.17 -10.32 -4.39
N LYS A 250 13.56 -10.47 -3.20
CA LYS A 250 14.10 -11.28 -2.10
C LYS A 250 13.71 -12.74 -2.27
N LEU A 251 12.42 -13.00 -2.49
CA LEU A 251 11.83 -14.34 -2.42
C LEU A 251 12.10 -15.17 -3.68
N ALA A 252 12.37 -14.54 -4.82
CA ALA A 252 12.66 -15.19 -6.10
C ALA A 252 14.13 -15.04 -6.55
N ALA A 253 15.02 -14.53 -5.69
CA ALA A 253 16.42 -14.24 -6.08
C ALA A 253 17.19 -15.46 -6.62
N ASP A 254 16.82 -16.66 -6.15
CA ASP A 254 17.34 -17.96 -6.58
C ASP A 254 16.77 -18.41 -7.94
N LEU A 255 15.55 -18.01 -8.27
CA LEU A 255 14.84 -18.42 -9.49
C LEU A 255 15.00 -17.42 -10.65
N ASP A 256 15.10 -16.13 -10.34
CA ASP A 256 15.26 -15.03 -11.30
C ASP A 256 16.22 -13.95 -10.76
N PRO A 257 17.52 -14.27 -10.70
CA PRO A 257 18.52 -13.35 -10.17
C PRO A 257 18.64 -12.05 -10.99
N GLY A 258 18.38 -12.12 -12.30
CA GLY A 258 18.47 -10.96 -13.20
C GLY A 258 17.40 -9.91 -12.90
N ARG A 259 16.13 -10.33 -12.87
CA ARG A 259 15.02 -9.44 -12.53
C ARG A 259 15.07 -8.99 -11.07
N ALA A 260 15.48 -9.87 -10.17
CA ALA A 260 15.72 -9.49 -8.78
C ALA A 260 16.75 -8.34 -8.68
N ALA A 261 17.87 -8.41 -9.39
CA ALA A 261 18.86 -7.34 -9.42
C ALA A 261 18.28 -6.03 -9.98
N GLN A 262 17.51 -6.10 -11.07
CA GLN A 262 16.85 -4.95 -11.69
C GLN A 262 15.88 -4.25 -10.71
N TYR A 263 15.03 -4.99 -10.01
CA TYR A 263 14.10 -4.40 -9.05
C TYR A 263 14.79 -3.80 -7.84
N ARG A 264 15.88 -4.42 -7.35
CA ARG A 264 16.69 -3.85 -6.28
C ARG A 264 17.33 -2.53 -6.69
N GLU A 265 17.79 -2.43 -7.93
CA GLU A 265 18.33 -1.17 -8.46
C GLU A 265 17.24 -0.09 -8.61
N ARG A 266 16.06 -0.44 -9.14
CA ARG A 266 14.91 0.48 -9.17
C ARG A 266 14.55 0.99 -7.79
N ALA A 267 14.54 0.13 -6.77
CA ALA A 267 14.28 0.54 -5.39
C ALA A 267 15.32 1.52 -4.84
N ARG A 268 16.62 1.32 -5.15
CA ARG A 268 17.68 2.28 -4.78
C ARG A 268 17.49 3.62 -5.46
N GLN A 269 17.11 3.65 -6.73
CA GLN A 269 16.83 4.91 -7.45
C GLN A 269 15.62 5.63 -6.85
N PHE A 270 14.53 4.90 -6.59
CA PHE A 270 13.33 5.43 -5.96
C PHE A 270 13.61 6.04 -4.57
N SER A 271 14.47 5.38 -3.78
CA SER A 271 14.86 5.87 -2.44
C SER A 271 15.49 7.27 -2.46
N ARG A 272 16.04 7.74 -3.59
CA ARG A 272 16.69 9.05 -3.68
C ARG A 272 15.73 10.22 -3.50
N THR A 273 14.47 10.04 -3.88
CA THR A 273 13.47 11.12 -3.91
C THR A 273 12.26 10.83 -3.02
N PHE A 274 11.89 9.57 -2.81
CA PHE A 274 10.67 9.20 -2.09
C PHE A 274 10.62 9.71 -0.64
N TRP A 275 11.75 9.79 0.05
CA TRP A 275 11.81 10.30 1.42
C TRP A 275 11.26 11.72 1.56
N ARG A 276 11.30 12.52 0.48
CA ARG A 276 10.77 13.89 0.45
C ARG A 276 9.26 13.99 0.57
N PHE A 277 8.53 12.87 0.53
CA PHE A 277 7.07 12.86 0.74
C PHE A 277 6.69 12.93 2.22
N PHE A 278 7.67 12.83 3.11
CA PHE A 278 7.52 12.89 4.56
C PHE A 278 8.20 14.14 5.11
N ASP A 279 7.61 14.74 6.13
CA ASP A 279 8.27 15.82 6.87
C ASP A 279 9.24 15.30 7.94
N CYS A 280 9.91 16.23 8.61
CA CYS A 280 10.91 15.93 9.64
C CYS A 280 10.36 15.19 10.88
N ASP A 281 9.04 15.22 11.10
CA ASP A 281 8.37 14.55 12.22
C ASP A 281 7.72 13.22 11.79
N GLY A 282 7.67 12.95 10.48
CA GLY A 282 7.18 11.72 9.88
C GLY A 282 5.79 11.83 9.26
N ALA A 283 5.19 13.02 9.20
CA ALA A 283 3.89 13.21 8.56
C ALA A 283 4.03 13.03 7.04
N GLY A 284 3.17 12.21 6.45
CA GLY A 284 3.09 12.08 4.99
C GLY A 284 2.16 13.14 4.39
N ILE A 285 2.51 13.66 3.22
CA ILE A 285 1.62 14.55 2.47
C ILE A 285 0.42 13.72 1.95
N PRO A 286 -0.85 14.10 2.23
CA PRO A 286 -2.02 13.32 1.83
C PRO A 286 -2.31 13.48 0.33
N TYR A 287 -1.68 12.63 -0.48
CA TYR A 287 -1.76 12.69 -1.94
C TYR A 287 -2.01 11.30 -2.55
N GLY A 288 -2.89 11.25 -3.55
CA GLY A 288 -3.21 10.04 -4.31
C GLY A 288 -4.36 9.21 -3.73
N ARG A 289 -4.51 8.00 -4.28
CA ARG A 289 -5.57 7.06 -3.88
C ARG A 289 -5.22 6.28 -2.62
N SER A 290 -6.23 5.64 -2.05
CA SER A 290 -6.10 4.67 -0.96
C SER A 290 -5.40 5.22 0.28
N LEU A 291 -5.54 6.53 0.53
CA LEU A 291 -5.03 7.20 1.73
C LEU A 291 -5.59 6.57 3.03
N THR A 292 -6.71 5.85 2.94
CA THR A 292 -7.30 5.09 4.05
C THR A 292 -6.37 4.00 4.62
N TYR A 293 -5.32 3.62 3.89
CA TYR A 293 -4.30 2.67 4.35
C TYR A 293 -3.21 3.33 5.20
N ARG A 294 -3.26 4.66 5.39
CA ARG A 294 -2.50 5.42 6.39
C ARG A 294 -1.01 5.12 6.34
N PHE A 295 -0.46 4.52 7.38
CA PHE A 295 0.95 4.20 7.50
C PHE A 295 1.47 3.18 6.48
N ALA A 296 0.61 2.55 5.66
CA ALA A 296 1.06 1.84 4.45
C ALA A 296 1.96 2.71 3.56
N MET A 297 1.80 4.04 3.60
CA MET A 297 2.66 4.99 2.90
C MET A 297 4.17 4.80 3.17
N SER A 298 4.57 4.26 4.33
CA SER A 298 5.98 3.94 4.63
C SER A 298 6.36 2.47 4.36
N GLY A 299 5.46 1.69 3.75
CA GLY A 299 5.63 0.26 3.46
C GLY A 299 6.87 -0.04 2.61
N PHE A 300 7.27 0.88 1.73
CA PHE A 300 8.53 0.81 0.99
C PHE A 300 9.73 0.55 1.91
N TYR A 301 9.88 1.31 3.00
CA TYR A 301 11.04 1.19 3.89
C TYR A 301 11.03 -0.14 4.65
N ALA A 302 9.86 -0.63 5.03
CA ALA A 302 9.71 -1.96 5.63
C ALA A 302 10.12 -3.07 4.65
N ALA A 303 9.64 -3.01 3.40
CA ALA A 303 10.00 -3.95 2.35
C ALA A 303 11.47 -3.84 1.93
N PHE A 304 12.05 -2.64 1.95
CA PHE A 304 13.45 -2.38 1.60
C PHE A 304 14.41 -3.00 2.63
N ALA A 305 14.10 -2.83 3.92
CA ALA A 305 14.80 -3.50 5.01
C ALA A 305 14.60 -5.03 4.95
N PHE A 306 13.36 -5.49 4.75
CA PHE A 306 13.05 -6.92 4.61
C PHE A 306 13.82 -7.55 3.44
N ALA A 307 13.91 -6.88 2.29
CA ALA A 307 14.65 -7.36 1.11
C ALA A 307 16.17 -7.33 1.27
N GLY A 308 16.71 -6.83 2.38
CA GLY A 308 18.14 -6.81 2.68
C GLY A 308 18.90 -5.80 1.81
N LEU A 309 18.28 -4.68 1.46
CA LEU A 309 18.88 -3.67 0.57
C LEU A 309 19.58 -2.53 1.29
N CYS A 310 19.62 -2.56 2.62
CA CYS A 310 20.31 -1.53 3.39
C CYS A 310 21.83 -1.58 3.13
N ASP A 311 22.44 -0.42 2.87
CA ASP A 311 23.88 -0.26 2.65
C ASP A 311 24.39 0.93 3.45
N ASP A 312 25.18 0.67 4.49
CA ASP A 312 25.68 1.71 5.40
C ASP A 312 26.73 2.63 4.76
N ASN A 313 27.19 2.33 3.55
CA ASN A 313 28.04 3.23 2.76
C ASN A 313 27.24 4.33 2.03
N ASP A 314 25.92 4.20 1.97
CA ASP A 314 25.04 5.14 1.30
C ASP A 314 24.05 5.79 2.30
N PRO A 315 24.12 7.11 2.51
CA PRO A 315 23.31 7.78 3.53
C PRO A 315 21.80 7.63 3.32
N LEU A 316 21.31 7.45 2.09
CA LEU A 316 19.89 7.30 1.78
C LEU A 316 19.42 5.84 1.69
N THR A 317 20.31 4.88 1.93
CA THR A 317 19.95 3.46 2.00
C THR A 317 20.55 2.75 3.22
N SER A 318 21.30 3.45 4.08
CA SER A 318 21.81 2.90 5.35
C SER A 318 20.71 2.37 6.26
N HIS A 319 21.07 1.41 7.12
CA HIS A 319 20.14 0.83 8.08
C HIS A 319 19.50 1.90 8.97
N GLY A 320 20.30 2.86 9.46
CA GLY A 320 19.83 3.94 10.32
C GLY A 320 18.87 4.91 9.64
N PHE A 321 19.09 5.20 8.35
CA PHE A 321 18.18 6.02 7.55
C PHE A 321 16.84 5.31 7.28
N VAL A 322 16.89 4.07 6.79
CA VAL A 322 15.67 3.28 6.49
C VAL A 322 14.85 3.06 7.76
N LYS A 323 15.51 2.75 8.89
CA LYS A 323 14.88 2.67 10.21
C LYS A 323 14.24 3.99 10.61
N GLY A 324 14.94 5.10 10.41
CA GLY A 324 14.44 6.44 10.70
C GLY A 324 13.19 6.77 9.92
N MET A 325 13.19 6.59 8.60
CA MET A 325 12.02 6.88 7.77
C MET A 325 10.79 6.05 8.17
N LEU A 326 10.97 4.75 8.41
CA LEU A 326 9.88 3.87 8.80
C LEU A 326 9.32 4.19 10.19
N LEU A 327 10.18 4.13 11.22
CA LEU A 327 9.72 4.22 12.61
C LEU A 327 9.21 5.62 12.95
N ARG A 328 9.74 6.67 12.32
CA ARG A 328 9.24 8.03 12.49
C ARG A 328 7.84 8.21 11.95
N ASN A 329 7.53 7.68 10.77
CA ASN A 329 6.17 7.71 10.24
C ASN A 329 5.20 6.92 11.12
N LEU A 330 5.60 5.74 11.60
CA LEU A 330 4.78 4.95 12.53
C LEU A 330 4.51 5.72 13.85
N ARG A 331 5.54 6.37 14.42
CA ARG A 331 5.38 7.22 15.61
C ARG A 331 4.48 8.42 15.36
N TRP A 332 4.59 9.06 14.20
CA TRP A 332 3.70 10.16 13.84
C TRP A 332 2.24 9.68 13.84
N TRP A 333 1.95 8.52 13.23
CA TRP A 333 0.60 7.95 13.25
C TRP A 333 0.15 7.55 14.66
N ALA A 334 1.01 6.95 15.48
CA ALA A 334 0.70 6.61 16.86
C ALA A 334 0.36 7.84 17.71
N ASN A 335 1.09 8.95 17.53
CA ASN A 335 0.83 10.20 18.24
C ASN A 335 -0.43 10.95 17.73
N ASN A 336 -0.96 10.58 16.56
CA ASN A 336 -2.11 11.22 15.93
C ASN A 336 -3.24 10.21 15.65
N SER A 337 -3.36 9.17 16.48
CA SER A 337 -4.29 8.06 16.23
C SER A 337 -5.66 8.18 16.92
N GLU A 338 -5.96 9.32 17.55
CA GLU A 338 -7.17 9.50 18.39
C GLU A 338 -8.48 9.16 17.67
N ASP A 339 -8.51 9.35 16.34
CA ASP A 339 -9.70 9.17 15.50
C ASP A 339 -9.53 8.17 14.35
N ILE A 340 -8.51 7.30 14.39
CA ILE A 340 -8.32 6.27 13.33
C ILE A 340 -8.91 4.90 13.68
N PHE A 341 -9.39 4.73 14.91
CA PHE A 341 -9.98 3.48 15.40
C PHE A 341 -11.47 3.62 15.68
N TRP A 342 -12.22 2.55 15.45
CA TRP A 342 -13.56 2.39 16.01
C TRP A 342 -13.50 2.12 17.53
N PRO A 343 -14.61 2.23 18.28
CA PRO A 343 -14.63 1.95 19.71
C PRO A 343 -14.14 0.56 20.13
N ASP A 344 -14.18 -0.42 19.22
CA ASP A 344 -13.66 -1.78 19.44
C ASP A 344 -12.15 -1.93 19.17
N GLY A 345 -11.48 -0.86 18.73
CA GLY A 345 -10.05 -0.84 18.40
C GLY A 345 -9.73 -1.22 16.95
N THR A 346 -10.72 -1.55 16.12
CA THR A 346 -10.49 -1.84 14.69
C THR A 346 -10.27 -0.54 13.89
N LEU A 347 -9.49 -0.62 12.80
CA LEU A 347 -9.26 0.54 11.93
C LEU A 347 -10.53 0.99 11.20
N ASN A 348 -10.77 2.30 11.15
CA ASN A 348 -11.90 2.88 10.39
C ASN A 348 -11.52 3.27 8.95
N ILE A 349 -12.52 3.60 8.12
CA ILE A 349 -12.31 4.14 6.77
C ILE A 349 -12.17 5.66 6.85
N GLY A 350 -11.02 6.19 6.43
CA GLY A 350 -10.70 7.61 6.50
C GLY A 350 -9.19 7.85 6.56
N PHE A 351 -8.75 9.11 6.67
CA PHE A 351 -7.32 9.44 6.78
C PHE A 351 -6.90 9.55 8.25
N MET A 352 -6.98 10.74 8.84
CA MET A 352 -6.76 10.98 10.28
C MET A 352 -8.03 10.81 11.12
N TYR A 353 -9.19 10.79 10.48
CA TYR A 353 -10.51 10.66 11.09
C TYR A 353 -11.44 9.91 10.11
N PRO A 354 -12.54 9.29 10.59
CA PRO A 354 -13.45 8.55 9.73
C PRO A 354 -14.09 9.49 8.72
N ASN A 355 -14.00 9.15 7.43
CA ASN A 355 -14.54 9.97 6.35
C ASN A 355 -14.95 9.10 5.16
N MET A 356 -16.25 8.86 5.03
CA MET A 356 -16.79 8.06 3.91
C MET A 356 -16.81 8.81 2.57
N TYR A 357 -16.69 10.15 2.56
CA TYR A 357 -16.62 10.91 1.31
C TYR A 357 -15.33 10.64 0.52
N MET A 358 -14.25 10.25 1.21
CA MET A 358 -12.99 9.86 0.57
C MET A 358 -12.87 8.37 0.27
N ALA A 359 -13.81 7.53 0.74
CA ALA A 359 -13.78 6.09 0.52
C ALA A 359 -13.82 5.74 -0.97
N GLU A 360 -12.97 4.82 -1.40
CA GLU A 360 -13.03 4.24 -2.74
C GLU A 360 -14.10 3.14 -2.85
N PRO A 361 -14.64 2.87 -4.06
CA PRO A 361 -15.69 1.86 -4.25
C PRO A 361 -15.27 0.42 -3.86
N TYR A 362 -13.97 0.18 -3.71
CA TYR A 362 -13.40 -1.09 -3.26
C TYR A 362 -13.07 -1.12 -1.76
N ASN A 363 -13.40 -0.07 -0.98
CA ASN A 363 -13.12 -0.08 0.46
C ASN A 363 -14.23 -0.81 1.23
N SER A 364 -13.88 -1.98 1.77
CA SER A 364 -14.62 -2.64 2.83
C SER A 364 -14.18 -2.14 4.22
N PRO A 365 -14.88 -2.50 5.31
CA PRO A 365 -14.41 -2.24 6.68
C PRO A 365 -13.06 -2.89 7.00
N GLN A 366 -12.74 -4.01 6.33
CA GLN A 366 -11.47 -4.72 6.46
C GLN A 366 -10.35 -4.02 5.70
N SER A 367 -10.71 -3.13 4.77
CA SER A 367 -9.73 -2.61 3.83
C SER A 367 -8.55 -1.83 4.43
N PRO A 368 -8.74 -1.02 5.50
CA PRO A 368 -7.66 -0.28 6.16
C PRO A 368 -6.46 -1.13 6.64
N TYR A 369 -6.62 -2.44 6.81
CA TYR A 369 -5.55 -3.33 7.27
C TYR A 369 -4.40 -3.51 6.28
N TRP A 370 -4.47 -2.97 5.06
CA TRP A 370 -3.27 -2.76 4.22
C TRP A 370 -2.17 -1.95 4.93
N ALA A 371 -2.53 -1.13 5.92
CA ALA A 371 -1.59 -0.41 6.78
C ALA A 371 -0.49 -1.32 7.35
N LEU A 372 -0.83 -2.60 7.61
CA LEU A 372 0.08 -3.60 8.17
C LEU A 372 1.29 -3.93 7.28
N LYS A 373 1.30 -3.53 6.00
CA LYS A 373 2.48 -3.62 5.13
C LYS A 373 3.72 -2.96 5.73
N SER A 374 3.57 -1.89 6.50
CA SER A 374 4.72 -1.20 7.13
C SER A 374 5.28 -1.93 8.35
N LEU A 375 4.61 -2.99 8.81
CA LEU A 375 5.03 -3.78 9.96
C LEU A 375 5.71 -5.10 9.55
N ILE A 376 5.87 -5.40 8.25
CA ILE A 376 6.58 -6.62 7.80
C ILE A 376 8.04 -6.66 8.24
N VAL A 377 8.61 -5.52 8.63
CA VAL A 377 9.96 -5.43 9.21
C VAL A 377 10.11 -6.27 10.49
N ALA A 378 9.00 -6.63 11.15
CA ALA A 378 8.98 -7.54 12.29
C ALA A 378 9.57 -8.93 11.98
N ALA A 379 9.62 -9.32 10.70
CA ALA A 379 10.28 -10.54 10.23
C ALA A 379 11.79 -10.56 10.45
N LEU A 380 12.43 -9.39 10.64
CA LEU A 380 13.88 -9.32 10.84
C LEU A 380 14.25 -9.84 12.25
N PRO A 381 15.21 -10.78 12.39
CA PRO A 381 15.72 -11.28 13.69
C PRO A 381 16.16 -10.15 14.62
N ALA A 382 16.15 -10.36 15.94
CA ALA A 382 16.42 -9.28 16.90
C ALA A 382 17.86 -8.71 16.77
N GLU A 383 18.77 -9.55 16.31
CA GLU A 383 20.18 -9.28 16.08
C GLU A 383 20.46 -8.65 14.71
N HIS A 384 19.44 -8.48 13.86
CA HIS A 384 19.60 -7.92 12.53
C HIS A 384 20.14 -6.48 12.59
N ALA A 385 21.04 -6.13 11.67
CA ALA A 385 21.70 -4.81 11.63
C ALA A 385 20.72 -3.63 11.62
N PHE A 386 19.54 -3.79 11.00
CA PHE A 386 18.43 -2.84 11.08
C PHE A 386 18.05 -2.47 12.53
N TRP A 387 17.94 -3.44 13.43
CA TRP A 387 17.57 -3.16 14.83
C TRP A 387 18.73 -2.62 15.64
N ALA A 388 19.94 -3.08 15.36
CA ALA A 388 21.17 -2.62 16.01
C ALA A 388 21.56 -1.18 15.62
N ALA A 389 21.22 -0.74 14.40
CA ALA A 389 21.55 0.58 13.90
C ALA A 389 20.89 1.70 14.71
N GLU A 390 21.64 2.79 14.94
CA GLU A 390 21.10 4.04 15.46
C GLU A 390 20.15 4.66 14.43
N GLU A 391 19.02 5.20 14.90
CA GLU A 391 18.09 5.87 14.02
C GLU A 391 18.67 7.20 13.54
N LEU A 392 18.83 7.38 12.23
CA LEU A 392 19.31 8.64 11.66
C LEU A 392 18.17 9.66 11.51
N PRO A 393 18.46 10.96 11.67
CA PRO A 393 17.47 12.02 11.50
C PRO A 393 16.97 12.10 10.06
N HIS A 394 15.81 12.75 9.87
CA HIS A 394 15.30 13.05 8.54
C HIS A 394 16.31 13.93 7.76
N PRO A 395 16.53 13.72 6.45
CA PRO A 395 17.52 14.50 5.70
C PRO A 395 17.26 16.01 5.65
N LEU A 396 16.01 16.45 5.84
CA LEU A 396 15.66 17.89 5.93
C LEU A 396 15.89 18.50 7.31
N LYS A 397 16.23 17.69 8.32
CA LYS A 397 16.51 18.22 9.65
C LYS A 397 17.94 18.77 9.66
N GLY A 398 18.07 20.09 9.83
CA GLY A 398 19.37 20.74 9.97
C GLY A 398 20.18 20.17 11.15
N SER A 399 21.51 20.33 11.11
CA SER A 399 22.34 20.05 12.29
C SER A 399 21.89 20.93 13.46
N THR A 400 22.01 20.44 14.69
CA THR A 400 21.73 21.17 15.95
C THR A 400 22.42 22.53 16.06
N ASP A 401 23.40 22.80 15.21
CA ASP A 401 24.28 23.97 15.22
C ASP A 401 23.73 25.15 14.38
N GLY A 402 22.46 25.10 13.94
CA GLY A 402 21.81 26.18 13.20
C GLY A 402 22.26 26.35 11.73
N ARG A 403 22.91 25.32 11.16
CA ARG A 403 23.26 25.27 9.73
C ARG A 403 22.07 24.83 8.88
N GLN A 404 22.04 25.30 7.63
CA GLN A 404 21.06 24.86 6.63
C GLN A 404 21.00 23.32 6.54
N PRO A 405 19.84 22.74 6.19
CA PRO A 405 19.73 21.31 5.97
C PRO A 405 20.79 20.83 4.96
N PRO A 406 21.27 19.58 5.10
CA PRO A 406 22.32 19.04 4.23
C PRO A 406 21.89 18.94 2.76
N VAL A 407 20.61 19.11 2.47
CA VAL A 407 20.01 19.03 1.14
C VAL A 407 19.08 20.23 0.87
N PRO A 408 18.90 20.65 -0.39
CA PRO A 408 17.94 21.69 -0.75
C PRO A 408 16.52 21.35 -0.27
N GLY A 409 15.83 22.38 0.22
CA GLY A 409 14.42 22.27 0.64
C GLY A 409 13.44 22.16 -0.52
N VAL A 410 13.86 22.37 -1.77
CA VAL A 410 13.01 22.24 -2.96
C VAL A 410 13.63 21.22 -3.91
N GLU A 411 12.83 20.27 -4.40
CA GLU A 411 13.25 19.22 -5.33
C GLU A 411 12.18 18.96 -6.39
N LEU A 412 12.61 18.81 -7.65
CA LEU A 412 11.74 18.34 -8.72
C LEU A 412 11.80 16.81 -8.80
N VAL A 413 10.69 16.14 -8.48
CA VAL A 413 10.51 14.71 -8.72
C VAL A 413 9.93 14.54 -10.12
N LYS A 414 10.83 14.54 -11.12
CA LYS A 414 10.48 14.58 -12.54
C LYS A 414 9.54 13.44 -12.97
N PRO A 415 9.78 12.16 -12.61
CA PRO A 415 8.87 11.07 -13.01
C PRO A 415 7.44 11.27 -12.48
N ALA A 416 7.29 11.69 -11.22
CA ALA A 416 6.00 11.94 -10.59
C ALA A 416 5.35 13.28 -10.99
N ARG A 417 6.07 14.14 -11.73
CA ARG A 417 5.65 15.51 -12.11
C ARG A 417 5.27 16.39 -10.93
N GLN A 418 6.09 16.34 -9.89
CA GLN A 418 5.82 17.02 -8.63
C GLN A 418 7.05 17.79 -8.16
N ILE A 419 6.80 18.90 -7.45
CA ILE A 419 7.84 19.67 -6.79
C ILE A 419 7.61 19.56 -5.29
N LEU A 420 8.56 18.99 -4.57
CA LEU A 420 8.50 18.82 -3.12
C LEU A 420 9.20 20.00 -2.46
N CYS A 421 8.52 20.60 -1.49
CA CYS A 421 8.92 21.85 -0.86
C CYS A 421 8.92 21.70 0.67
N ASN A 422 10.04 22.07 1.28
CA ASN A 422 10.21 22.20 2.72
C ASN A 422 10.62 23.63 3.06
N HIS A 423 9.69 24.37 3.66
CA HIS A 423 9.90 25.74 4.08
C HIS A 423 10.20 25.80 5.59
N GLU A 424 11.48 25.59 5.93
CA GLU A 424 11.96 25.45 7.32
C GLU A 424 11.50 26.59 8.25
N ARG A 425 11.64 27.85 7.81
CA ARG A 425 11.24 29.04 8.60
C ARG A 425 9.74 29.14 8.86
N GLY A 426 8.94 28.52 8.00
CA GLY A 426 7.48 28.51 8.10
C GLY A 426 6.94 27.21 8.68
N SER A 427 7.82 26.27 9.04
CA SER A 427 7.48 24.92 9.49
C SER A 427 6.44 24.24 8.59
N HIS A 428 6.58 24.41 7.28
CA HIS A 428 5.59 23.95 6.31
C HIS A 428 6.23 23.05 5.25
N HIS A 429 5.69 21.85 5.11
CA HIS A 429 6.10 20.85 4.14
C HIS A 429 4.93 20.50 3.21
N PHE A 430 5.14 20.61 1.91
CA PHE A 430 4.07 20.48 0.91
C PHE A 430 4.61 20.02 -0.44
N LEU A 431 3.73 19.47 -1.28
CA LEU A 431 4.03 19.24 -2.69
C LEU A 431 3.17 20.12 -3.59
N LEU A 432 3.78 20.57 -4.70
CA LEU A 432 3.09 21.17 -5.83
C LEU A 432 2.90 20.10 -6.90
N SER A 433 1.66 19.85 -7.30
CA SER A 433 1.31 18.84 -8.30
C SER A 433 1.20 19.48 -9.69
N SER A 434 1.82 18.86 -10.71
CA SER A 434 1.81 19.38 -12.09
C SER A 434 1.47 18.33 -13.14
N GLY A 435 0.20 17.92 -13.18
CA GLY A 435 -0.36 17.11 -14.25
C GLY A 435 -0.62 15.63 -13.97
N PRO A 436 -0.40 15.07 -12.76
CA PRO A 436 -1.00 13.80 -12.42
C PRO A 436 -2.53 13.83 -12.44
N PHE A 437 -3.14 12.73 -12.90
CA PHE A 437 -4.60 12.52 -12.89
C PHE A 437 -4.93 11.02 -13.00
N ALA A 438 -6.14 10.67 -12.57
CA ALA A 438 -6.72 9.34 -12.74
C ALA A 438 -7.89 9.40 -13.74
N VAL A 439 -8.08 8.33 -14.51
CA VAL A 439 -9.14 8.23 -15.54
C VAL A 439 -10.17 7.15 -15.25
N TRP A 440 -9.87 6.24 -14.32
CA TRP A 440 -10.83 5.21 -13.89
C TRP A 440 -11.82 5.80 -12.88
N PRO A 441 -13.03 5.22 -12.76
CA PRO A 441 -14.07 5.70 -11.87
C PRO A 441 -13.68 5.47 -10.40
N MET A 442 -13.00 6.45 -9.81
CA MET A 442 -12.71 6.53 -8.39
C MET A 442 -13.59 7.60 -7.74
N LYS A 443 -13.77 7.52 -6.41
CA LYS A 443 -14.38 8.61 -5.65
C LYS A 443 -13.40 9.80 -5.61
N VAL A 444 -13.88 10.98 -6.05
CA VAL A 444 -13.18 12.29 -5.98
C VAL A 444 -11.72 12.27 -6.46
N PRO A 445 -11.41 11.69 -7.65
CA PRO A 445 -10.03 11.60 -8.16
C PRO A 445 -9.36 12.96 -8.31
N GLU A 446 -10.14 14.00 -8.57
CA GLU A 446 -9.65 15.36 -8.74
C GLU A 446 -9.10 15.91 -7.42
N ALA A 447 -9.74 15.62 -6.28
CA ALA A 447 -9.25 16.05 -4.96
C ALA A 447 -8.00 15.29 -4.54
N LYS A 448 -7.79 14.08 -5.09
CA LYS A 448 -6.69 13.17 -4.73
C LYS A 448 -5.44 13.36 -5.60
N TYR A 449 -5.61 13.74 -6.86
CA TYR A 449 -4.48 13.89 -7.81
C TYR A 449 -4.29 15.31 -8.33
N SER A 450 -5.36 16.10 -8.40
CA SER A 450 -5.37 17.26 -9.28
C SER A 450 -5.30 18.63 -8.58
N LYS A 451 -5.33 18.71 -7.23
CA LYS A 451 -5.08 19.98 -6.49
C LYS A 451 -3.71 20.56 -6.83
N PHE A 452 -3.58 21.89 -6.82
CA PHE A 452 -2.31 22.56 -7.12
C PHE A 452 -1.24 22.27 -6.07
N ALA A 453 -1.65 22.09 -4.82
CA ALA A 453 -0.76 21.79 -3.70
C ALA A 453 -1.43 20.90 -2.66
N TYR A 454 -0.63 20.12 -1.96
CA TYR A 454 -1.03 19.30 -0.80
C TYR A 454 -0.02 19.49 0.32
N SER A 455 -0.48 19.52 1.56
CA SER A 455 0.31 19.87 2.74
C SER A 455 0.34 18.71 3.73
N SER A 456 1.50 18.39 4.31
CA SER A 456 1.54 17.44 5.44
C SER A 456 1.06 18.07 6.75
N SER A 457 0.97 19.41 6.82
CA SER A 457 0.59 20.15 8.03
C SER A 457 -0.89 20.48 8.13
N PHE A 458 -1.64 20.46 7.03
CA PHE A 458 -3.06 20.82 7.00
C PHE A 458 -3.95 19.61 6.74
N GLY A 459 -5.17 19.64 7.27
CA GLY A 459 -6.15 18.57 7.07
C GLY A 459 -6.48 18.36 5.59
N PHE A 460 -6.64 17.10 5.20
CA PHE A 460 -7.07 16.72 3.86
C PHE A 460 -8.58 16.63 3.79
N SER A 461 -9.21 17.50 2.99
CA SER A 461 -10.64 17.47 2.73
C SER A 461 -10.94 17.09 1.28
N VAL A 462 -12.10 16.47 1.09
CA VAL A 462 -12.66 16.10 -0.21
C VAL A 462 -14.08 16.64 -0.35
N PRO A 463 -14.57 16.86 -1.58
CA PRO A 463 -15.94 17.31 -1.81
C PRO A 463 -16.99 16.35 -1.21
N ALA A 464 -18.01 16.92 -0.56
CA ALA A 464 -19.20 16.24 -0.08
C ALA A 464 -20.42 16.44 -1.02
N GLY A 465 -20.31 17.33 -1.99
CA GLY A 465 -21.37 17.74 -2.91
C GLY A 465 -20.86 18.76 -3.93
N SER A 466 -21.77 19.33 -4.74
CA SER A 466 -21.44 20.20 -5.88
C SER A 466 -21.59 21.70 -5.59
N THR A 467 -22.10 22.09 -4.43
CA THR A 467 -22.20 23.50 -4.02
C THR A 467 -20.86 24.00 -3.47
N ILE A 468 -20.61 25.32 -3.51
CA ILE A 468 -19.35 25.91 -3.03
C ILE A 468 -19.03 25.52 -1.57
N ASN A 469 -20.05 25.43 -0.71
CA ASN A 469 -19.91 25.05 0.69
C ASN A 469 -19.57 23.56 0.89
N GLN A 470 -19.82 22.73 -0.13
CA GLN A 470 -19.58 21.29 -0.10
C GLN A 470 -18.35 20.88 -0.94
N LEU A 471 -17.76 21.81 -1.68
CA LEU A 471 -16.74 21.53 -2.70
C LEU A 471 -15.34 21.31 -2.13
N ALA A 472 -15.04 21.85 -0.94
CA ALA A 472 -13.69 21.89 -0.37
C ALA A 472 -12.62 22.39 -1.39
N PRO A 473 -12.71 23.66 -1.86
CA PRO A 473 -11.88 24.16 -2.97
C PRO A 473 -10.47 24.60 -2.56
N ASP A 474 -9.86 23.98 -1.56
CA ASP A 474 -8.49 24.31 -1.14
C ASP A 474 -7.48 23.96 -2.23
N ASN A 475 -6.61 24.91 -2.57
CA ASN A 475 -5.62 24.75 -3.65
C ASN A 475 -6.25 24.31 -4.99
N THR A 476 -7.44 24.81 -5.32
CA THR A 476 -8.12 24.58 -6.60
C THR A 476 -8.61 25.89 -7.22
N LEU A 477 -9.05 25.84 -8.49
CA LEU A 477 -9.86 26.89 -9.10
C LEU A 477 -11.30 26.41 -9.19
N ALA A 478 -12.24 27.18 -8.64
CA ALA A 478 -13.67 26.90 -8.70
C ALA A 478 -14.36 27.90 -9.65
N LEU A 479 -15.16 27.39 -10.57
CA LEU A 479 -15.92 28.17 -11.55
C LEU A 479 -17.39 27.76 -11.48
N SER A 480 -18.30 28.72 -11.61
CA SER A 480 -19.73 28.45 -11.82
C SER A 480 -20.15 29.00 -13.18
N LEU A 481 -21.00 28.25 -13.87
CA LEU A 481 -21.55 28.60 -15.19
C LEU A 481 -23.05 28.90 -15.14
N ASP A 482 -23.64 28.88 -13.94
CA ASP A 482 -25.07 28.94 -13.67
C ASP A 482 -25.37 29.83 -12.44
N ASP A 483 -24.73 31.00 -12.38
CA ASP A 483 -24.95 32.03 -11.35
C ASP A 483 -24.77 31.54 -9.89
N GLY A 484 -23.98 30.48 -9.69
CA GLY A 484 -23.59 29.96 -8.38
C GLY A 484 -24.36 28.73 -7.91
N ASP A 485 -25.31 28.22 -8.70
CA ASP A 485 -26.12 27.04 -8.37
C ASP A 485 -25.27 25.76 -8.36
N THR A 486 -24.38 25.60 -9.34
CA THR A 486 -23.39 24.52 -9.40
C THR A 486 -22.00 25.04 -9.67
N TRP A 487 -21.01 24.36 -9.08
CA TRP A 487 -19.61 24.72 -9.24
C TRP A 487 -18.87 23.58 -9.93
N ALA A 488 -18.36 23.87 -11.12
CA ALA A 488 -17.36 23.04 -11.76
C ALA A 488 -15.98 23.51 -11.28
N TRP A 489 -15.26 22.63 -10.60
CA TRP A 489 -13.89 22.84 -10.19
C TRP A 489 -13.00 22.21 -11.24
N SER A 490 -12.49 23.05 -12.15
CA SER A 490 -11.53 22.59 -13.14
C SER A 490 -10.17 22.52 -12.48
N LEU A 491 -9.75 21.30 -12.19
CA LEU A 491 -8.40 20.97 -11.82
C LEU A 491 -7.66 20.58 -13.09
N ARG A 492 -6.82 21.49 -13.60
CA ARG A 492 -5.93 21.34 -14.75
C ARG A 492 -6.50 20.43 -15.87
N TRP A 493 -7.39 20.99 -16.69
CA TRP A 493 -7.69 20.63 -18.08
C TRP A 493 -7.26 19.21 -18.54
N SER A 494 -8.22 18.29 -18.70
CA SER A 494 -8.16 17.30 -19.80
C SER A 494 -9.08 17.79 -20.91
N ILE A 495 -8.54 18.07 -22.10
CA ILE A 495 -9.29 18.66 -23.22
C ILE A 495 -10.40 17.75 -23.77
N ALA A 496 -10.42 16.45 -23.45
CA ALA A 496 -11.38 15.54 -24.07
C ALA A 496 -12.40 14.99 -23.05
N GLY A 497 -13.64 15.48 -23.10
CA GLY A 497 -14.80 14.59 -22.94
C GLY A 497 -15.90 14.95 -21.93
N ALA A 498 -15.67 15.84 -20.94
CA ALA A 498 -16.71 16.13 -19.94
C ALA A 498 -17.73 17.21 -20.35
N LEU A 499 -17.41 18.02 -21.37
CA LEU A 499 -18.31 19.04 -21.89
C LEU A 499 -18.99 18.53 -23.16
N GLY A 500 -20.12 17.87 -23.00
CA GLY A 500 -21.14 17.70 -24.05
C GLY A 500 -21.80 19.03 -24.44
N GLY A 501 -21.03 20.12 -24.48
CA GLY A 501 -21.50 21.46 -24.80
C GLY A 501 -20.35 22.26 -25.39
N ARG A 502 -20.54 22.73 -26.62
CA ARG A 502 -19.65 23.66 -27.31
C ARG A 502 -19.63 25.01 -26.56
N GLY A 503 -18.83 25.12 -25.50
CA GLY A 503 -18.51 26.38 -24.86
C GLY A 503 -17.25 26.98 -25.49
N ARG A 504 -17.41 27.95 -26.40
CA ARG A 504 -16.30 28.81 -26.84
C ARG A 504 -16.01 29.83 -25.74
N TRP A 505 -14.75 29.96 -25.33
CA TRP A 505 -14.29 31.10 -24.53
C TRP A 505 -13.72 32.17 -25.48
N ARG A 506 -14.11 33.43 -25.29
CA ARG A 506 -13.51 34.61 -25.94
C ARG A 506 -12.35 35.14 -25.11
#